data_AF-A0A504YI72-F1
#
_entry.id   AF-A0A504YI72-F1
#
_cell.length_a   1.000
_cell.length_b   1.000
_cell.length_c   1.000
_cell.angle_alpha   90.00
_cell.angle_beta   90.00
_cell.angle_gamma   90.00
#
_symmetry.space_group_name_H-M   'P 1'
#
loop_
_entity.id
_entity.type
_entity.pdbx_description
1 polymer ?
#
loop_
_entity_poly.entity_id
_entity_poly.type
_entity_poly.pdbx_seq_one_letter_code
_entity_poly.pdbx_strand_id
1 'polypeptide(L)'
;MDGELVALFTALPVEELQKLVRRKRHDIERKKDELRHLVGERHRDVIEASDAIQEMKFLTVKVSESVIALRDRCTALDVPPQIISMYVSNFMPTRIHRDTRSSESLKIDPSVAAHLKLLLDIPEMIWNFMDNADHVSAVILFFFGRHIAARLQLSTHTYSAGIDARVLVKRLWNSLLHMESAVLAACRRRLNAPPSNWRELCSSLVAIILMENMPLCKALDELLEGRMVSETGF
;
A
#
# COMPACT_ATOMS: atom_id res chain seq x y z
N MET A 1 39.10 61.99 -18.51
CA MET A 1 38.22 61.78 -19.67
C MET A 1 38.67 62.63 -20.85
N ASP A 2 38.89 63.94 -20.68
CA ASP A 2 39.22 64.82 -21.81
C ASP A 2 40.63 64.60 -22.41
N GLY A 3 41.62 64.21 -21.59
CA GLY A 3 42.98 63.93 -22.08
C GLY A 3 43.10 62.71 -23.01
N GLU A 4 42.27 61.68 -22.80
CA GLU A 4 42.20 60.49 -23.69
C GLU A 4 41.53 60.83 -25.02
N LEU A 5 40.50 61.68 -25.00
CA LEU A 5 39.83 62.15 -26.21
C LEU A 5 40.80 62.96 -27.08
N VAL A 6 41.56 63.88 -26.48
CA VAL A 6 42.55 64.68 -27.20
C VAL A 6 43.63 63.78 -27.83
N ALA A 7 44.12 62.76 -27.12
CA ALA A 7 45.09 61.79 -27.65
C ALA A 7 44.50 60.92 -28.79
N LEU A 8 43.21 60.60 -28.72
CA LEU A 8 42.51 59.80 -29.73
C LEU A 8 42.19 60.61 -31.00
N PHE A 9 41.91 61.91 -30.85
CA PHE A 9 41.73 62.86 -31.95
C PHE A 9 43.03 63.24 -32.66
N THR A 10 44.19 63.20 -31.98
CA THR A 10 45.50 63.46 -32.60
C THR A 10 46.12 62.23 -33.25
N ALA A 11 45.76 61.02 -32.80
CA ALA A 11 46.37 59.77 -33.28
C ALA A 11 45.64 59.08 -34.45
N LEU A 12 44.33 59.30 -34.64
CA LEU A 12 43.53 58.60 -35.66
C LEU A 12 42.96 59.53 -36.74
N PRO A 13 42.93 59.10 -38.01
CA PRO A 13 42.24 59.82 -39.08
C PRO A 13 40.72 59.81 -38.87
N VAL A 14 40.04 60.85 -39.37
CA VAL A 14 38.61 61.11 -39.15
C VAL A 14 37.71 59.93 -39.54
N GLU A 15 38.06 59.18 -40.59
CA GLU A 15 37.29 57.99 -41.02
C GLU A 15 37.32 56.84 -39.99
N GLU A 16 38.46 56.60 -39.35
CA GLU A 16 38.56 55.54 -38.34
C GLU A 16 37.83 55.93 -37.05
N LEU A 17 37.84 57.22 -36.72
CA LEU A 17 37.07 57.79 -35.62
C LEU A 17 35.56 57.62 -35.84
N GLN A 18 35.07 57.86 -37.06
CA GLN A 18 33.67 57.58 -37.41
C GLN A 18 33.32 56.09 -37.30
N LYS A 19 34.22 55.19 -37.76
CA LYS A 19 34.05 53.73 -37.59
C LYS A 19 34.04 53.32 -36.12
N LEU A 20 34.85 53.95 -35.27
CA LEU A 20 34.91 53.69 -33.83
C LEU A 20 33.63 54.17 -33.13
N VAL A 21 33.13 55.37 -33.45
CA VAL A 21 31.86 55.88 -32.91
C VAL A 21 30.69 54.98 -33.34
N ARG A 22 30.65 54.52 -34.59
CA ARG A 22 29.62 53.58 -35.06
C ARG A 22 29.68 52.26 -34.30
N ARG A 23 30.88 51.69 -34.10
CA ARG A 23 31.08 50.48 -33.28
C ARG A 23 30.60 50.68 -31.84
N LYS A 24 31.00 51.78 -31.20
CA LYS A 24 30.57 52.09 -29.82
C LYS A 24 29.06 52.27 -29.70
N ARG A 25 28.40 52.92 -30.68
CA ARG A 25 26.93 53.03 -30.70
C ARG A 25 26.26 51.66 -30.85
N HIS A 26 26.81 50.80 -31.70
CA HIS A 26 26.33 49.42 -31.84
C HIS A 26 26.48 48.62 -30.54
N ASP A 27 27.64 48.72 -29.87
CA ASP A 27 27.89 48.07 -28.59
C ASP A 27 26.93 48.56 -27.49
N ILE A 28 26.59 49.86 -27.49
CA ILE A 28 25.64 50.45 -26.55
C ILE A 28 24.24 49.87 -26.77
N GLU A 29 23.75 49.82 -28.01
CA GLU A 29 22.41 49.26 -28.26
C GLU A 29 22.36 47.76 -27.97
N ARG A 30 23.41 47.02 -28.32
CA ARG A 30 23.51 45.60 -27.95
C ARG A 30 23.43 45.41 -26.43
N LYS A 31 24.19 46.18 -25.64
CA LYS A 31 24.15 46.09 -24.17
C LYS A 31 22.80 46.48 -23.58
N LYS A 32 22.11 47.45 -24.19
CA LYS A 32 20.77 47.86 -23.78
C LYS A 32 19.74 46.75 -24.04
N ASP A 33 19.85 46.06 -25.16
CA ASP A 33 18.98 44.92 -25.46
C ASP A 33 19.29 43.72 -24.56
N GLU A 34 20.56 43.43 -24.29
CA GLU A 34 20.98 42.41 -23.31
C GLU A 34 20.43 42.72 -21.90
N LEU A 35 20.47 43.99 -21.46
CA LEU A 35 19.89 44.42 -20.18
C LEU A 35 18.38 44.27 -20.14
N ARG A 36 17.68 44.61 -21.22
CA ARG A 36 16.21 44.41 -21.31
C ARG A 36 15.86 42.94 -21.19
N HIS A 37 16.64 42.07 -21.81
CA HIS A 37 16.42 40.64 -21.73
C HIS A 37 16.70 40.10 -20.33
N LEU A 38 17.85 40.44 -19.73
CA LEU A 38 18.23 40.02 -18.37
C LEU A 38 17.25 40.48 -17.29
N VAL A 39 16.76 41.72 -17.38
CA VAL A 39 15.79 42.26 -16.42
C VAL A 39 14.41 41.65 -16.66
N GLY A 40 14.01 41.44 -17.92
CA GLY A 40 12.75 40.79 -18.29
C GLY A 40 12.67 39.34 -17.82
N GLU A 41 13.73 38.56 -18.05
CA GLU A 41 13.85 37.16 -17.58
C GLU A 41 13.79 37.11 -16.05
N ARG A 42 14.56 37.94 -15.34
CA ARG A 42 14.52 37.95 -13.87
C ARG A 42 13.15 38.33 -13.30
N HIS A 43 12.42 39.25 -13.94
CA HIS A 43 11.05 39.57 -13.53
C HIS A 43 10.10 38.41 -13.78
N ARG A 44 10.25 37.73 -14.92
CA ARG A 44 9.48 36.52 -15.23
C ARG A 44 9.73 35.41 -14.22
N ASP A 45 10.99 35.15 -13.87
CA ASP A 45 11.36 34.13 -12.89
C ASP A 45 10.73 34.40 -11.52
N VAL A 46 10.69 35.66 -11.09
CA VAL A 46 10.05 36.05 -9.81
C VAL A 46 8.54 35.83 -9.85
N ILE A 47 7.89 36.11 -10.99
CA ILE A 47 6.45 35.86 -11.18
C ILE A 47 6.18 34.35 -11.17
N GLU A 48 6.95 33.56 -11.93
CA GLU A 48 6.80 32.12 -12.00
C GLU A 48 7.05 31.45 -10.64
N ALA A 49 8.06 31.90 -9.90
CA ALA A 49 8.30 31.43 -8.54
C ALA A 49 7.13 31.77 -7.60
N SER A 50 6.51 32.94 -7.76
CA SER A 50 5.34 33.35 -6.96
C SER A 50 4.12 32.49 -7.27
N ASP A 51 3.87 32.20 -8.55
CA ASP A 51 2.79 31.32 -9.00
C ASP A 51 3.00 29.88 -8.47
N ALA A 52 4.23 29.37 -8.54
CA ALA A 52 4.59 28.05 -8.01
C ALA A 52 4.37 27.97 -6.48
N ILE A 53 4.69 29.02 -5.73
CA ILE A 53 4.42 29.08 -4.28
C ILE A 53 2.91 29.06 -4.01
N GLN A 54 2.12 29.75 -4.83
CA GLN A 54 0.66 29.76 -4.69
C GLN A 54 0.05 28.40 -5.01
N GLU A 55 0.54 27.70 -6.04
CA GLU A 55 0.14 26.33 -6.36
C GLU A 55 0.52 25.36 -5.24
N MET A 56 1.76 25.46 -4.72
CA MET A 56 2.22 24.63 -3.61
C MET A 56 1.35 24.81 -2.36
N LYS A 57 0.92 26.04 -2.07
CA LYS A 57 -0.02 26.33 -0.99
C LYS A 57 -1.36 25.63 -1.23
N PHE A 58 -1.94 25.74 -2.42
CA PHE A 58 -3.21 25.11 -2.76
C PHE A 58 -3.14 23.58 -2.62
N LEU A 59 -2.08 22.96 -3.16
CA LEU A 59 -1.86 21.52 -3.06
C LEU A 59 -1.70 21.06 -1.61
N THR A 60 -1.00 21.83 -0.78
CA THR A 60 -0.81 21.52 0.64
C THR A 60 -2.13 21.52 1.41
N VAL A 61 -3.01 22.49 1.15
CA VAL A 61 -4.35 22.54 1.75
C VAL A 61 -5.17 21.30 1.34
N LYS A 62 -5.19 20.97 0.04
CA LYS A 62 -5.93 19.80 -0.47
C LYS A 62 -5.42 18.48 0.12
N VAL A 63 -4.10 18.33 0.27
CA VAL A 63 -3.51 17.15 0.93
C VAL A 63 -3.93 17.09 2.39
N SER A 64 -3.89 18.22 3.11
CA SER A 64 -4.33 18.30 4.51
C SER A 64 -5.80 17.88 4.68
N GLU A 65 -6.70 18.42 3.84
CA GLU A 65 -8.12 18.04 3.82
C GLU A 65 -8.30 16.54 3.54
N SER A 66 -7.55 15.99 2.59
CA SER A 66 -7.61 14.57 2.24
C SER A 66 -7.17 13.67 3.40
N VAL A 67 -6.14 14.07 4.15
CA VAL A 67 -5.65 13.36 5.33
C VAL A 67 -6.67 13.43 6.48
N ILE A 68 -7.29 14.58 6.70
CA ILE A 68 -8.37 14.74 7.69
C ILE A 68 -9.55 13.85 7.32
N ALA A 69 -10.00 13.88 6.06
CA ALA A 69 -11.08 13.04 5.59
C ALA A 69 -10.76 11.54 5.73
N LEU A 70 -9.50 11.14 5.48
CA LEU A 70 -9.06 9.76 5.72
C LEU A 70 -9.12 9.39 7.20
N ARG A 71 -8.59 10.26 8.07
CA ARG A 71 -8.66 10.07 9.52
C ARG A 71 -10.09 9.90 9.99
N ASP A 72 -11.00 10.77 9.56
CA ASP A 72 -12.40 10.74 9.99
C ASP A 72 -13.13 9.49 9.50
N ARG A 73 -12.81 9.00 8.29
CA ARG A 73 -13.30 7.69 7.83
C ARG A 73 -12.72 6.53 8.64
N CYS A 74 -11.43 6.58 8.98
CA CYS A 74 -10.79 5.57 9.81
C CYS A 74 -11.35 5.53 11.24
N THR A 75 -11.63 6.69 11.85
CA THR A 75 -12.26 6.75 13.18
C THR A 75 -13.73 6.33 13.15
N ALA A 76 -14.45 6.58 12.04
CA ALA A 76 -15.80 6.03 11.85
C ALA A 76 -15.80 4.48 11.72
N LEU A 77 -14.73 3.91 11.17
CA LEU A 77 -14.51 2.46 11.10
C LEU A 77 -13.95 1.86 12.41
N ASP A 78 -13.41 2.70 13.28
CA ASP A 78 -13.00 2.31 14.64
C ASP A 78 -14.27 2.15 15.48
N VAL A 79 -15.00 1.08 15.19
CA VAL A 79 -16.22 0.66 15.88
C VAL A 79 -15.92 0.68 17.38
N PRO A 80 -16.66 1.46 18.20
CA PRO A 80 -16.43 1.48 19.63
C PRO A 80 -16.55 0.04 20.16
N PRO A 81 -15.67 -0.39 21.08
CA PRO A 81 -15.59 -1.78 21.57
C PRO A 81 -16.89 -2.29 22.18
N GLN A 82 -17.87 -1.41 22.39
CA GLN A 82 -19.22 -1.70 22.83
C GLN A 82 -20.03 -2.51 21.80
N ILE A 83 -19.89 -2.25 20.50
CA ILE A 83 -20.65 -3.00 19.47
C ILE A 83 -20.06 -4.41 19.31
N ILE A 84 -18.73 -4.54 19.31
CA ILE A 84 -18.07 -5.86 19.33
C ILE A 84 -18.44 -6.63 20.61
N SER A 85 -18.45 -5.96 21.77
CA SER A 85 -18.89 -6.57 23.04
C SER A 85 -20.35 -7.04 22.99
N MET A 86 -21.23 -6.33 22.29
CA MET A 86 -22.64 -6.72 22.16
C MET A 86 -22.80 -7.98 21.29
N TYR A 87 -22.11 -8.06 20.15
CA TYR A 87 -22.13 -9.25 19.29
C TYR A 87 -21.42 -10.46 19.91
N VAL A 88 -20.32 -10.25 20.64
CA VAL A 88 -19.57 -11.33 21.32
C VAL A 88 -20.32 -11.85 22.56
N SER A 89 -21.04 -10.98 23.29
CA SER A 89 -21.85 -11.40 24.46
C SER A 89 -23.00 -12.34 24.10
N ASN A 90 -23.54 -12.24 22.88
CA ASN A 90 -24.61 -13.11 22.41
C ASN A 90 -24.12 -14.50 21.98
N PHE A 91 -22.80 -14.71 21.81
CA PHE A 91 -22.24 -15.98 21.33
C PHE A 91 -21.48 -16.78 22.40
N MET A 92 -21.22 -16.21 23.57
CA MET A 92 -20.50 -16.87 24.68
C MET A 92 -21.12 -16.52 26.04
N PRO A 93 -21.90 -17.41 26.67
CA PRO A 93 -22.29 -17.26 28.06
C PRO A 93 -21.21 -17.90 28.93
N THR A 94 -20.10 -17.21 29.17
CA THR A 94 -19.14 -17.67 30.19
C THR A 94 -18.84 -16.55 31.18
N ARG A 95 -19.44 -16.71 32.35
CA ARG A 95 -19.16 -15.96 33.58
C ARG A 95 -17.69 -16.11 33.92
N ILE A 96 -16.89 -15.08 33.70
CA ILE A 96 -15.58 -14.97 34.34
C ILE A 96 -15.80 -14.30 35.69
N HIS A 97 -15.78 -15.14 36.73
CA HIS A 97 -15.63 -14.72 38.13
C HIS A 97 -14.40 -13.81 38.21
N ARG A 98 -14.61 -12.51 38.47
CA ARG A 98 -13.53 -11.59 38.86
C ARG A 98 -13.20 -11.88 40.32
N ASP A 99 -12.34 -12.85 40.56
CA ASP A 99 -11.60 -12.85 41.82
C ASP A 99 -10.47 -11.84 41.72
N THR A 100 -10.72 -10.71 42.39
CA THR A 100 -9.75 -9.65 42.67
C THR A 100 -8.73 -10.16 43.67
N ARG A 101 -7.75 -10.97 43.25
CA ARG A 101 -6.54 -11.24 44.04
C ARG A 101 -5.30 -11.35 43.17
N SER A 102 -4.48 -10.30 43.26
CA SER A 102 -3.01 -10.35 43.22
C SER A 102 -2.36 -11.22 42.14
N SER A 103 -2.05 -10.64 40.99
CA SER A 103 -0.83 -11.01 40.27
C SER A 103 -0.39 -9.88 39.35
N GLU A 104 0.74 -9.28 39.70
CA GLU A 104 1.53 -8.38 38.87
C GLU A 104 2.26 -9.21 37.81
N SER A 105 1.50 -9.86 36.93
CA SER A 105 2.04 -10.67 35.83
C SER A 105 1.32 -10.31 34.52
N LEU A 106 2.10 -9.77 33.59
CA LEU A 106 1.92 -9.83 32.14
C LEU A 106 0.46 -9.76 31.65
N LYS A 107 -0.18 -8.60 31.79
CA LYS A 107 -1.51 -8.35 31.23
C LYS A 107 -1.39 -8.16 29.71
N ILE A 108 -1.29 -9.26 28.97
CA ILE A 108 -1.66 -9.25 27.55
C ILE A 108 -3.16 -9.00 27.51
N ASP A 109 -3.61 -8.02 26.74
CA ASP A 109 -5.03 -7.74 26.59
C ASP A 109 -5.76 -9.03 26.16
N PRO A 110 -6.85 -9.42 26.84
CA PRO A 110 -7.53 -10.70 26.57
C PRO A 110 -8.03 -10.80 25.13
N SER A 111 -8.31 -9.66 24.50
CA SER A 111 -8.62 -9.58 23.06
C SER A 111 -7.44 -10.03 22.21
N VAL A 112 -6.22 -9.56 22.48
CA VAL A 112 -5.01 -9.94 21.74
C VAL A 112 -4.71 -11.43 21.93
N ALA A 113 -4.86 -11.94 23.15
CA ALA A 113 -4.71 -13.36 23.44
C ALA A 113 -5.71 -14.23 22.66
N ALA A 114 -6.98 -13.81 22.58
CA ALA A 114 -8.01 -14.51 21.80
C ALA A 114 -7.70 -14.52 20.30
N HIS A 115 -7.27 -13.38 19.72
CA HIS A 115 -6.87 -13.32 18.31
C HIS A 115 -5.63 -14.17 18.02
N LEU A 116 -4.66 -14.21 18.92
CA LEU A 116 -3.48 -15.06 18.79
C LEU A 116 -3.85 -16.54 18.85
N LYS A 117 -4.75 -16.92 19.76
CA LYS A 117 -5.29 -18.28 19.85
C LYS A 117 -6.03 -18.67 18.57
N LEU A 118 -6.88 -17.78 18.06
CA LEU A 118 -7.56 -17.98 16.77
C LEU A 118 -6.56 -18.19 15.63
N LEU A 119 -5.51 -17.36 15.55
CA LEU A 119 -4.47 -17.49 14.53
C LEU A 119 -3.70 -18.81 14.62
N LEU A 120 -3.52 -19.34 15.82
CA LEU A 120 -2.89 -20.65 16.06
C LEU A 120 -3.78 -21.80 15.59
N ASP A 121 -5.10 -21.69 15.77
CA ASP A 121 -6.06 -22.76 15.46
C ASP A 121 -6.46 -22.78 13.97
N ILE A 122 -6.35 -21.65 13.26
CA ILE A 122 -6.73 -21.51 11.85
C ILE A 122 -6.05 -22.53 10.92
N PRO A 123 -4.72 -22.78 10.98
CA PRO A 123 -4.09 -23.78 10.13
C PRO A 123 -4.67 -25.19 10.30
N GLU A 124 -4.94 -25.62 11.53
CA GLU A 124 -5.56 -26.93 11.81
C GLU A 124 -6.99 -27.01 11.26
N MET A 125 -7.76 -25.94 11.43
CA MET A 125 -9.11 -25.84 10.86
C MET A 125 -9.07 -25.88 9.33
N ILE A 126 -8.10 -25.21 8.68
CA ILE A 126 -7.93 -25.26 7.22
C ILE A 126 -7.68 -26.70 6.76
N TRP A 127 -6.78 -27.43 7.42
CA TRP A 127 -6.53 -28.85 7.11
C TRP A 127 -7.79 -29.70 7.27
N ASN A 128 -8.54 -29.52 8.36
CA ASN A 128 -9.79 -30.25 8.57
C ASN A 128 -10.84 -29.96 7.48
N PHE A 129 -10.96 -28.71 7.02
CA PHE A 129 -11.87 -28.38 5.92
C PHE A 129 -11.40 -28.94 4.58
N MET A 130 -10.09 -28.96 4.33
CA MET A 130 -9.50 -29.60 3.16
C MET A 130 -9.76 -31.11 3.13
N ASP A 131 -9.63 -31.79 4.27
CA ASP A 131 -9.88 -33.24 4.39
C ASP A 131 -11.37 -33.58 4.18
N ASN A 132 -12.28 -32.70 4.62
CA ASN A 132 -13.72 -32.83 4.39
C ASN A 132 -14.17 -32.41 2.97
N ALA A 133 -13.23 -32.08 2.08
CA ALA A 133 -13.47 -31.60 0.71
C ALA A 133 -14.27 -30.29 0.59
N ASP A 134 -14.39 -29.51 1.66
CA ASP A 134 -14.97 -28.16 1.64
C ASP A 134 -13.87 -27.11 1.47
N HIS A 135 -13.50 -26.89 0.22
CA HIS A 135 -12.40 -25.99 -0.14
C HIS A 135 -12.79 -24.51 0.00
N VAL A 136 -14.08 -24.18 -0.08
CA VAL A 136 -14.56 -22.79 0.02
C VAL A 136 -14.39 -22.28 1.45
N SER A 137 -14.81 -23.08 2.44
CA SER A 137 -14.64 -22.75 3.85
C SER A 137 -13.16 -22.63 4.22
N ALA A 138 -12.31 -23.52 3.70
CA ALA A 138 -10.86 -23.46 3.89
C ALA A 138 -10.26 -22.13 3.37
N VAL A 139 -10.66 -21.69 2.17
CA VAL A 139 -10.21 -20.43 1.57
C VAL A 139 -10.70 -19.21 2.33
N ILE A 140 -11.97 -19.17 2.73
CA ILE A 140 -12.52 -18.06 3.53
C ILE A 140 -11.76 -17.93 4.85
N LEU A 141 -11.48 -19.06 5.51
CA LEU A 141 -10.76 -19.09 6.77
C LEU A 141 -9.30 -18.65 6.61
N PHE A 142 -8.66 -18.96 5.48
CA PHE A 142 -7.34 -18.43 5.12
C PHE A 142 -7.35 -16.90 5.01
N PHE A 143 -8.31 -16.32 4.30
CA PHE A 143 -8.45 -14.86 4.20
C PHE A 143 -8.73 -14.21 5.56
N PHE A 144 -9.55 -14.86 6.39
CA PHE A 144 -9.81 -14.42 7.76
C PHE A 144 -8.54 -14.43 8.62
N GLY A 145 -7.75 -15.50 8.56
CA GLY A 145 -6.45 -15.60 9.23
C GLY A 145 -5.48 -14.52 8.77
N ARG A 146 -5.43 -14.23 7.46
CA ARG A 146 -4.64 -13.12 6.89
C ARG A 146 -5.06 -11.77 7.42
N HIS A 147 -6.36 -11.52 7.53
CA HIS A 147 -6.88 -10.29 8.10
C HIS A 147 -6.52 -10.15 9.59
N ILE A 148 -6.67 -11.21 10.39
CA ILE A 148 -6.29 -11.22 11.81
C ILE A 148 -4.78 -10.99 11.97
N ALA A 149 -3.95 -11.67 11.18
CA ALA A 149 -2.49 -11.51 11.23
C ALA A 149 -2.08 -10.07 10.90
N ALA A 150 -2.66 -9.46 9.86
CA ALA A 150 -2.41 -8.07 9.52
C ALA A 150 -2.83 -7.11 10.65
N ARG A 151 -3.99 -7.33 11.29
CA ARG A 151 -4.43 -6.55 12.45
C ARG A 151 -3.50 -6.70 13.66
N LEU A 152 -3.03 -7.92 13.94
CA LEU A 152 -2.11 -8.18 15.04
C LEU A 152 -0.74 -7.52 14.81
N GLN A 153 -0.23 -7.52 13.57
CA GLN A 153 1.02 -6.83 13.20
C GLN A 153 0.91 -5.31 13.37
N LEU A 154 -0.25 -4.73 13.07
CA LEU A 154 -0.52 -3.29 13.22
C LEU A 154 -0.77 -2.87 14.68
N SER A 155 -1.19 -3.81 15.54
CA SER A 155 -1.52 -3.49 16.93
C SER A 155 -0.27 -3.22 17.79
N THR A 156 -0.17 -1.99 18.30
CA THR A 156 0.87 -1.51 19.25
C THR A 156 0.77 -2.17 20.64
N HIS A 157 -0.31 -2.88 20.95
CA HIS A 157 -0.48 -3.58 22.23
C HIS A 157 0.35 -4.86 22.36
N THR A 158 0.99 -5.31 21.28
CA THR A 158 1.88 -6.49 21.26
C THR A 158 3.23 -6.26 21.96
N TYR A 159 3.54 -5.04 22.38
CA TYR A 159 4.83 -4.66 22.98
C TYR A 159 4.87 -4.71 24.52
N SER A 160 3.73 -4.92 25.19
CA SER A 160 3.65 -4.64 26.64
C SER A 160 4.16 -5.76 27.55
N ALA A 161 4.68 -6.87 27.01
CA ALA A 161 4.82 -8.08 27.83
C ALA A 161 6.02 -8.97 27.47
N GLY A 162 7.25 -8.43 27.29
CA GLY A 162 8.53 -9.18 27.33
C GLY A 162 8.70 -10.40 26.40
N ILE A 163 7.67 -10.75 25.64
CA ILE A 163 7.55 -11.81 24.66
C ILE A 163 7.42 -11.04 23.36
N ASP A 164 8.33 -11.27 22.43
CA ASP A 164 8.24 -10.71 21.09
C ASP A 164 7.09 -11.41 20.34
N ALA A 165 5.84 -11.04 20.69
CA ALA A 165 4.63 -11.52 20.04
C ALA A 165 4.68 -11.26 18.52
N ARG A 166 5.48 -10.30 18.09
CA ARG A 166 5.83 -10.05 16.68
C ARG A 166 6.54 -11.22 16.01
N VAL A 167 7.52 -11.83 16.68
CA VAL A 167 8.24 -13.00 16.15
C VAL A 167 7.29 -14.18 16.04
N LEU A 168 6.42 -14.38 17.04
CA LEU A 168 5.40 -15.42 17.03
C LEU A 168 4.38 -15.19 15.90
N VAL A 169 3.81 -13.99 15.77
CA VAL A 169 2.88 -13.65 14.70
C VAL A 169 3.53 -13.78 13.33
N LYS A 170 4.79 -13.39 13.17
CA LYS A 170 5.53 -13.58 11.92
C LYS A 170 5.75 -15.06 11.59
N ARG A 171 6.08 -15.88 12.60
CA ARG A 171 6.22 -17.34 12.42
C ARG A 171 4.88 -18.00 12.05
N LEU A 172 3.80 -17.64 12.73
CA LEU A 172 2.45 -18.13 12.44
C LEU A 172 1.98 -17.68 11.05
N TRP A 173 2.27 -16.43 10.68
CA TRP A 173 1.99 -15.90 9.36
C TRP A 173 2.73 -16.66 8.26
N ASN A 174 4.02 -16.98 8.46
CA ASN A 174 4.78 -17.78 7.51
C ASN A 174 4.20 -19.20 7.36
N SER A 175 3.69 -19.79 8.45
CA SER A 175 2.96 -21.07 8.37
C SER A 175 1.68 -20.94 7.54
N LEU A 176 0.94 -19.84 7.71
CA LEU A 176 -0.27 -19.58 6.95
C LEU A 176 0.01 -19.33 5.46
N LEU A 177 1.10 -18.63 5.13
CA LEU A 177 1.54 -18.45 3.73
C LEU A 177 1.87 -19.77 3.05
N HIS A 178 2.46 -20.74 3.77
CA HIS A 178 2.68 -22.07 3.18
C HIS A 178 1.34 -22.78 2.89
N MET A 179 0.32 -22.57 3.73
CA MET A 179 -1.02 -23.12 3.53
C MET A 179 -1.70 -22.61 2.26
N GLU A 180 -1.42 -21.39 1.82
CA GLU A 180 -1.94 -20.84 0.56
C GLU A 180 -1.62 -21.76 -0.62
N SER A 181 -0.34 -22.13 -0.77
CA SER A 181 0.10 -23.08 -1.80
C SER A 181 -0.47 -24.48 -1.61
N ALA A 182 -0.67 -24.92 -0.38
CA ALA A 182 -1.23 -26.24 -0.08
C ALA A 182 -2.72 -26.33 -0.43
N VAL A 183 -3.49 -25.28 -0.13
CA VAL A 183 -4.91 -25.15 -0.47
C VAL A 183 -5.09 -25.11 -1.99
N LEU A 184 -4.28 -24.32 -2.70
CA LEU A 184 -4.31 -24.28 -4.18
C LEU A 184 -3.95 -25.64 -4.80
N ALA A 185 -2.90 -26.29 -4.30
CA ALA A 185 -2.51 -27.63 -4.77
C ALA A 185 -3.60 -28.67 -4.50
N ALA A 186 -4.30 -28.59 -3.36
CA ALA A 186 -5.41 -29.47 -3.03
C ALA A 186 -6.63 -29.22 -3.94
N CYS A 187 -6.97 -27.97 -4.21
CA CYS A 187 -8.04 -27.61 -5.15
C CYS A 187 -7.74 -28.15 -6.55
N ARG A 188 -6.53 -27.93 -7.06
CA ARG A 188 -6.09 -28.45 -8.38
C ARG A 188 -6.10 -29.98 -8.42
N ARG A 189 -5.63 -30.64 -7.36
CA ARG A 189 -5.67 -32.11 -7.26
C ARG A 189 -7.10 -32.65 -7.29
N ARG A 190 -8.05 -31.97 -6.62
CA ARG A 190 -9.47 -32.35 -6.65
C ARG A 190 -10.10 -32.14 -8.02
N LEU A 191 -9.74 -31.07 -8.74
CA LEU A 191 -10.26 -30.81 -10.09
C LEU A 191 -9.78 -31.82 -11.14
N ASN A 192 -8.54 -32.31 -10.99
CA ASN A 192 -7.93 -33.32 -11.87
C ASN A 192 -8.31 -34.76 -11.50
N ALA A 193 -8.97 -34.97 -10.36
CA ALA A 193 -9.45 -36.29 -9.93
C ALA A 193 -10.78 -36.65 -10.61
N PRO A 194 -11.11 -37.96 -10.75
CA PRO A 194 -12.37 -38.39 -11.33
C PRO A 194 -13.58 -37.85 -10.54
N PRO A 195 -14.67 -37.46 -11.23
CA PRO A 195 -15.80 -36.79 -10.61
C PRO A 195 -16.58 -37.75 -9.71
N SER A 196 -16.54 -37.50 -8.41
CA SER A 196 -17.39 -38.19 -7.43
C SER A 196 -18.58 -37.31 -7.02
N ASN A 197 -18.36 -36.01 -6.81
CA ASN A 197 -19.39 -35.09 -6.33
C ASN A 197 -19.28 -33.70 -7.01
N TRP A 198 -20.36 -33.25 -7.66
CA TRP A 198 -20.40 -31.95 -8.34
C TRP A 198 -20.28 -30.79 -7.35
N ARG A 199 -20.77 -30.95 -6.12
CA ARG A 199 -20.68 -29.92 -5.08
C ARG A 199 -19.24 -29.64 -4.67
N GLU A 200 -18.44 -30.69 -4.51
CA GLU A 200 -17.01 -30.57 -4.20
C GLU A 200 -16.25 -29.91 -5.35
N LEU A 201 -16.58 -30.28 -6.59
CA LEU A 201 -15.97 -29.68 -7.78
C LEU A 201 -16.28 -28.18 -7.90
N CYS A 202 -17.54 -27.79 -7.71
CA CYS A 202 -17.92 -26.38 -7.66
C CYS A 202 -17.22 -25.65 -6.51
N SER A 203 -17.08 -26.30 -5.35
CA SER A 203 -16.37 -25.72 -4.20
C SER A 203 -14.89 -25.46 -4.51
N SER A 204 -14.21 -26.40 -5.17
CA SER A 204 -12.80 -26.27 -5.57
C SER A 204 -12.63 -25.21 -6.66
N LEU A 205 -13.55 -25.12 -7.63
CA LEU A 205 -13.52 -24.09 -8.67
C LEU A 205 -13.68 -22.68 -8.06
N VAL A 206 -14.66 -22.51 -7.18
CA VAL A 206 -14.90 -21.23 -6.48
C VAL A 206 -13.70 -20.87 -5.61
N ALA A 207 -13.10 -21.85 -4.91
CA ALA A 207 -11.91 -21.65 -4.11
C ALA A 207 -10.71 -21.12 -4.94
N ILE A 208 -10.46 -21.67 -6.13
CA ILE A 208 -9.40 -21.19 -7.03
C ILE A 208 -9.68 -19.78 -7.53
N ILE A 209 -10.92 -19.51 -7.98
CA ILE A 209 -11.32 -18.17 -8.44
C ILE A 209 -11.07 -17.13 -7.34
N LEU A 210 -11.41 -17.47 -6.09
CA LEU A 210 -11.29 -16.55 -4.95
C LEU A 210 -9.82 -16.34 -4.51
N MET A 211 -8.98 -17.38 -4.61
CA MET A 211 -7.55 -17.30 -4.26
C MET A 211 -6.71 -16.60 -5.33
N GLU A 212 -6.90 -16.93 -6.60
CA GLU A 212 -6.08 -16.41 -7.71
C GLU A 212 -6.69 -15.15 -8.36
N ASN A 213 -7.88 -14.73 -7.91
CA ASN A 213 -8.64 -13.60 -8.46
C ASN A 213 -8.76 -13.67 -10.00
N MET A 214 -8.99 -14.88 -10.51
CA MET A 214 -9.08 -15.14 -11.94
C MET A 214 -10.51 -15.01 -12.46
N PRO A 215 -10.71 -14.58 -13.72
CA PRO A 215 -12.02 -14.63 -14.34
C PRO A 215 -12.47 -16.09 -14.51
N LEU A 216 -13.78 -16.32 -14.38
CA LEU A 216 -14.40 -17.64 -14.47
C LEU A 216 -13.97 -18.42 -15.73
N CYS A 217 -13.82 -17.74 -16.87
CA CYS A 217 -13.42 -18.40 -18.12
C CYS A 217 -12.05 -19.07 -18.01
N LYS A 218 -11.06 -18.40 -17.41
CA LYS A 218 -9.71 -18.98 -17.23
C LYS A 218 -9.70 -20.16 -16.27
N ALA A 219 -10.52 -20.10 -15.21
CA ALA A 219 -10.66 -21.21 -14.27
C ALA A 219 -11.34 -22.44 -14.92
N LEU A 220 -12.26 -22.21 -15.86
CA LEU A 220 -12.87 -23.28 -16.65
C LEU A 220 -11.91 -23.85 -17.68
N ASP A 221 -11.09 -23.02 -18.32
CA ASP A 221 -10.03 -23.48 -19.24
C ASP A 221 -9.02 -24.38 -18.49
N GLU A 222 -8.56 -23.96 -17.30
CA GLU A 222 -7.67 -24.77 -16.44
C GLU A 222 -8.30 -26.12 -16.03
N LEU A 223 -9.61 -26.15 -15.77
CA LEU A 223 -10.35 -27.37 -15.49
C LEU A 223 -10.40 -28.31 -16.70
N LEU A 224 -10.65 -27.75 -17.89
CA LEU A 224 -10.71 -28.53 -19.13
C LEU A 224 -9.33 -29.09 -19.50
N GLU A 225 -8.28 -28.27 -19.41
CA GLU A 225 -6.89 -28.71 -19.62
C GLU A 225 -6.48 -29.79 -18.62
N GLY A 226 -6.79 -29.59 -17.33
CA GLY A 226 -6.49 -30.56 -16.27
C GLY A 226 -7.15 -31.93 -16.49
N ARG A 227 -8.35 -31.94 -17.08
CA ARG A 227 -9.07 -33.17 -17.41
C ARG A 227 -8.59 -33.84 -18.70
N MET A 228 -8.27 -33.07 -19.74
CA MET A 228 -7.67 -33.65 -20.96
C MET A 228 -6.35 -34.37 -20.64
N VAL A 229 -5.53 -33.80 -19.75
CA VAL A 229 -4.26 -34.42 -19.33
C VAL A 229 -4.50 -35.74 -18.57
N SER A 230 -5.56 -35.84 -17.77
CA SER A 230 -5.91 -37.06 -17.03
C SER A 230 -6.40 -38.21 -17.93
N GLU A 231 -6.99 -37.91 -19.09
CA GLU A 231 -7.45 -38.93 -20.06
C GLU A 231 -6.29 -39.47 -20.93
N THR A 232 -5.24 -38.68 -21.15
CA THR A 232 -4.04 -39.13 -21.91
C THR A 232 -3.04 -39.96 -21.10
N GLY A 233 -3.32 -40.22 -19.81
CA GLY A 233 -2.46 -40.95 -18.87
C GLY A 233 -2.76 -42.44 -18.70
N PHE A 234 -3.58 -43.03 -19.57
CA PHE A 234 -3.87 -44.47 -19.62
C PHE A 234 -3.26 -45.14 -20.84
#